data_AF-A0AA94JPM7-F1
#
_entry.id   AF-A0AA94JPM7-F1
#
_cell.length_a   1.000
_cell.length_b   1.000
_cell.length_c   1.000
_cell.angle_alpha   90.00
_cell.angle_beta   90.00
_cell.angle_gamma   90.00
#
_symmetry.space_group_name_H-M   'P 1'
#
loop_
_entity.id
_entity.type
_entity.pdbx_description
1 polymer ?
#
loop_
_entity_poly.entity_id
_entity_poly.type
_entity_poly.pdbx_seq_one_letter_code
_entity_poly.pdbx_strand_id
1 'polypeptide(L)'
;MTKSDHNNKNLVTTYLNTITEKELKDHLYIIASDEMQGRNTGEEGQKKTGKYIISEYIKNNISFPDETTSYYQPIPSSYFQKAFSPRLGDSENIWTFIKGTEKPKEIIIVSAHYDHVGMKNGEIYNGADDDGSGTVSLLEIAEAFQKAKNEGHGPKRSILFLHVTGEEHGLHGSRFYSENPLFPLKNTIANVNIDMIGRRDDLHKDSNNYLYIIGSDYLSSDLYTIVENANSDFVNLKLDYKYNDKNDPNRFYYRSDHYNFAKHNIPSVFLFNGTHEDYHKPTDDPDKIEYDALAKRAKLAFAIIWNLANRNEKPVVDKL
;
A
#
# COMPACT_ATOMS: atom_id res chain seq x y z
N MET A 1 -6.98 -20.04 -23.84
CA MET A 1 -7.81 -19.28 -22.88
C MET A 1 -9.27 -19.63 -23.11
N THR A 2 -10.02 -19.88 -22.04
CA THR A 2 -11.47 -20.14 -22.11
C THR A 2 -12.25 -18.82 -22.25
N LYS A 3 -13.54 -18.88 -22.65
CA LYS A 3 -14.42 -17.69 -22.64
C LYS A 3 -14.53 -17.06 -21.25
N SER A 4 -14.43 -17.87 -20.18
CA SER A 4 -14.45 -17.40 -18.79
C SER A 4 -13.18 -16.61 -18.45
N ASP A 5 -12.01 -17.09 -18.88
CA ASP A 5 -10.74 -16.38 -18.67
C ASP A 5 -10.72 -15.04 -19.42
N HIS A 6 -11.24 -15.02 -20.65
CA HIS A 6 -11.32 -13.79 -21.44
C HIS A 6 -12.26 -12.76 -20.81
N ASN A 7 -13.40 -13.19 -20.29
CA ASN A 7 -14.34 -12.30 -19.60
C ASN A 7 -13.74 -11.74 -18.30
N ASN A 8 -12.99 -12.55 -17.54
CA ASN A 8 -12.31 -12.08 -16.34
C ASN A 8 -11.23 -11.05 -16.67
N LYS A 9 -10.41 -11.28 -17.70
CA LYS A 9 -9.40 -10.29 -18.13
C LYS A 9 -10.02 -8.97 -18.56
N ASN A 10 -11.15 -9.00 -19.27
CA ASN A 10 -11.88 -7.79 -19.63
C ASN A 10 -12.38 -7.03 -18.39
N LEU A 11 -12.91 -7.72 -17.38
CA LEU A 11 -13.33 -7.09 -16.12
C LEU A 11 -12.17 -6.44 -15.39
N VAL A 12 -11.04 -7.15 -15.27
CA VAL A 12 -9.81 -6.58 -14.67
C VAL A 12 -9.42 -5.31 -15.40
N THR A 13 -9.30 -5.35 -16.73
CA THR A 13 -8.92 -4.19 -17.54
C THR A 13 -9.90 -3.02 -17.37
N THR A 14 -11.21 -3.27 -17.29
CA THR A 14 -12.22 -2.22 -17.08
C THR A 14 -11.98 -1.44 -15.79
N TYR A 15 -11.82 -2.12 -14.66
CA TYR A 15 -11.64 -1.46 -13.36
C TYR A 15 -10.22 -0.99 -13.12
N LEU A 16 -9.22 -1.70 -13.62
CA LEU A 16 -7.83 -1.26 -13.59
C LEU A 16 -7.66 0.08 -14.32
N ASN A 17 -8.39 0.31 -15.41
CA ASN A 17 -8.34 1.58 -16.15
C ASN A 17 -9.06 2.74 -15.47
N THR A 18 -9.76 2.54 -14.35
CA THR A 18 -10.30 3.65 -13.57
C THR A 18 -9.25 4.30 -12.67
N ILE A 19 -8.10 3.65 -12.44
CA ILE A 19 -6.96 4.27 -11.77
C ILE A 19 -6.27 5.19 -12.78
N THR A 20 -6.36 6.51 -12.56
CA THR A 20 -5.87 7.50 -13.53
C THR A 20 -4.70 8.33 -13.00
N GLU A 21 -3.80 8.73 -13.89
CA GLU A 21 -2.69 9.64 -13.55
C GLU A 21 -3.20 10.95 -12.94
N LYS A 22 -4.36 11.42 -13.42
CA LYS A 22 -4.96 12.67 -12.98
C LYS A 22 -5.43 12.58 -11.52
N GLU A 23 -6.15 11.54 -11.15
CA GLU A 23 -6.67 11.41 -9.78
C GLU A 23 -5.54 11.14 -8.78
N LEU A 24 -4.59 10.28 -9.14
CA LEU A 24 -3.35 10.09 -8.37
C LEU A 24 -2.62 11.42 -8.14
N LYS A 25 -2.50 12.25 -9.19
CA LYS A 25 -1.91 13.58 -9.10
C LYS A 25 -2.71 14.51 -8.19
N ASP A 26 -4.01 14.62 -8.38
CA ASP A 26 -4.87 15.50 -7.60
C ASP A 26 -4.81 15.16 -6.10
N HIS A 27 -4.87 13.87 -5.75
CA HIS A 27 -4.70 13.42 -4.37
C HIS A 27 -3.30 13.73 -3.82
N LEU A 28 -2.25 13.50 -4.61
CA LEU A 28 -0.88 13.63 -4.15
C LEU A 28 -0.49 15.08 -3.88
N TYR A 29 -0.93 16.00 -4.73
CA TYR A 29 -0.74 17.44 -4.51
C TYR A 29 -1.43 17.95 -3.24
N ILE A 30 -2.43 17.23 -2.71
CA ILE A 30 -3.07 17.59 -1.45
C ILE A 30 -2.28 17.01 -0.28
N ILE A 31 -2.01 15.70 -0.28
CA ILE A 31 -1.40 15.05 0.89
C ILE A 31 0.09 15.40 1.06
N ALA A 32 0.79 15.70 -0.03
CA ALA A 32 2.18 16.13 -0.06
C ALA A 32 2.32 17.65 -0.27
N SER A 33 1.34 18.42 0.22
CA SER A 33 1.43 19.88 0.29
C SER A 33 2.04 20.35 1.60
N ASP A 34 2.59 21.57 1.58
CA ASP A 34 3.08 22.27 2.76
C ASP A 34 2.01 22.41 3.87
N GLU A 35 0.71 22.44 3.50
CA GLU A 35 -0.40 22.48 4.47
C GLU A 35 -0.46 21.24 5.37
N MET A 36 0.08 20.11 4.88
CA MET A 36 0.19 18.84 5.59
C MET A 36 1.48 18.73 6.42
N GLN A 37 2.34 19.76 6.43
CA GLN A 37 3.46 19.92 7.35
C GLN A 37 4.38 18.69 7.45
N GLY A 38 4.54 17.97 6.33
CA GLY A 38 5.36 16.75 6.25
C GLY A 38 4.88 15.58 7.10
N ARG A 39 3.62 15.58 7.56
CA ARG A 39 2.91 14.42 8.11
C ARG A 39 3.64 13.66 9.23
N ASN A 40 4.36 14.35 10.11
CA ASN A 40 5.05 13.68 11.21
C ASN A 40 4.09 12.89 12.10
N THR A 41 4.55 11.74 12.61
CA THR A 41 3.73 10.83 13.41
C THR A 41 3.10 11.51 14.62
N GLY A 42 1.76 11.52 14.66
CA GLY A 42 0.97 12.10 15.75
C GLY A 42 0.83 13.63 15.71
N GLU A 43 1.45 14.33 14.75
CA GLU A 43 1.37 15.78 14.60
C GLU A 43 0.19 16.24 13.73
N GLU A 44 -0.08 17.55 13.76
CA GLU A 44 -1.24 18.16 13.08
C GLU A 44 -1.32 17.81 11.59
N GLY A 45 -0.19 17.87 10.89
CA GLY A 45 -0.07 17.52 9.47
C GLY A 45 -0.53 16.10 9.14
N GLN A 46 -0.14 15.13 9.97
CA GLN A 46 -0.62 13.76 9.85
C GLN A 46 -2.13 13.68 10.10
N LYS A 47 -2.64 14.34 11.15
CA LYS A 47 -4.08 14.32 11.46
C LYS A 47 -4.92 14.92 10.32
N LYS A 48 -4.43 15.98 9.67
CA LYS A 48 -5.07 16.59 8.49
C LYS A 48 -5.11 15.60 7.33
N THR A 49 -3.98 14.94 7.05
CA THR A 49 -3.90 13.91 6.01
C THR A 49 -4.87 12.77 6.29
N GLY A 50 -4.94 12.29 7.54
CA GLY A 50 -5.87 11.22 7.92
C GLY A 50 -7.34 11.59 7.70
N LYS A 51 -7.73 12.82 8.04
CA LYS A 51 -9.08 13.34 7.76
C LYS A 51 -9.35 13.40 6.25
N TYR A 52 -8.37 13.81 5.46
CA TYR A 52 -8.49 13.84 4.00
C TYR A 52 -8.71 12.44 3.42
N ILE A 53 -7.86 11.48 3.78
CA ILE A 53 -7.97 10.06 3.39
C ILE A 53 -9.38 9.52 3.70
N ILE A 54 -9.86 9.73 4.92
CA ILE A 54 -11.20 9.29 5.33
C ILE A 54 -12.30 9.97 4.52
N SER A 55 -12.13 11.26 4.19
CA SER A 55 -13.12 12.00 3.41
C SER A 55 -13.27 11.44 1.98
N GLU A 56 -12.17 11.03 1.35
CA GLU A 56 -12.21 10.39 0.02
C GLU A 56 -12.86 9.01 0.07
N TYR A 57 -12.60 8.22 1.12
CA TYR A 57 -13.31 6.95 1.33
C TYR A 57 -14.82 7.14 1.54
N ILE A 58 -15.23 8.12 2.36
CA ILE A 58 -16.64 8.44 2.58
C ILE A 58 -17.31 8.88 1.28
N LYS A 59 -16.66 9.76 0.51
CA LYS A 59 -17.13 10.23 -0.80
C LYS A 59 -17.35 9.07 -1.79
N ASN A 60 -16.49 8.06 -1.72
CA ASN A 60 -16.60 6.84 -2.52
C ASN A 60 -17.51 5.75 -1.91
N ASN A 61 -18.20 6.03 -0.80
CA ASN A 61 -19.06 5.08 -0.07
C ASN A 61 -18.33 3.81 0.40
N ILE A 62 -17.05 3.94 0.75
CA ILE A 62 -16.22 2.87 1.31
C ILE A 62 -16.21 3.03 2.83
N SER A 63 -16.84 2.08 3.53
CA SER A 63 -16.96 2.12 4.98
C SER A 63 -15.74 1.53 5.69
N PHE A 64 -15.63 1.81 7.00
CA PHE A 64 -14.79 1.04 7.91
C PHE A 64 -15.42 -0.34 8.20
N PRO A 65 -14.64 -1.31 8.74
CA PRO A 65 -15.15 -2.62 9.14
C PRO A 65 -16.34 -2.59 10.10
N ASP A 66 -17.34 -3.46 9.89
CA ASP A 66 -18.56 -3.56 10.71
C ASP A 66 -18.26 -3.79 12.22
N GLU A 67 -17.10 -4.35 12.55
CA GLU A 67 -16.63 -4.65 13.90
C GLU A 67 -16.13 -3.43 14.68
N THR A 68 -16.14 -2.25 14.06
CA THR A 68 -15.56 -1.01 14.60
C THR A 68 -16.59 0.12 14.60
N THR A 69 -16.28 1.22 15.30
CA THR A 69 -17.16 2.41 15.36
C THR A 69 -16.60 3.61 14.60
N SER A 70 -15.41 3.48 14.01
CA SER A 70 -14.75 4.55 13.29
C SER A 70 -13.70 4.01 12.30
N TYR A 71 -13.20 4.89 11.44
CA TYR A 71 -12.10 4.62 10.52
C TYR A 71 -10.73 4.46 11.19
N TYR A 72 -10.61 4.74 12.49
CA TYR A 72 -9.34 4.80 13.18
C TYR A 72 -9.08 3.56 14.03
N GLN A 73 -7.82 3.13 14.03
CA GLN A 73 -7.22 2.30 15.07
C GLN A 73 -6.29 3.18 15.93
N PRO A 74 -6.74 3.69 17.09
CA PRO A 74 -5.91 4.55 17.93
C PRO A 74 -4.69 3.80 18.48
N ILE A 75 -3.56 4.48 18.49
CA ILE A 75 -2.27 4.02 19.01
C ILE A 75 -1.76 5.04 20.03
N PRO A 76 -1.70 4.68 21.32
CA PRO A 76 -1.25 5.60 22.34
C PRO A 76 0.25 5.88 22.19
N SER A 77 0.66 7.11 22.48
CA SER A 77 2.06 7.55 22.46
C SER A 77 3.00 6.67 23.27
N SER A 78 2.50 6.01 24.33
CA SER A 78 3.24 5.01 25.11
C SER A 78 3.73 3.81 24.29
N TYR A 79 3.07 3.47 23.18
CA TYR A 79 3.47 2.39 22.28
C TYR A 79 4.71 2.76 21.42
N PHE A 80 4.90 4.05 21.15
CA PHE A 80 6.05 4.56 20.38
C PHE A 80 7.31 4.74 21.25
N GLN A 81 7.19 4.70 22.58
CA GLN A 81 8.29 4.99 23.49
C GLN A 81 9.39 3.91 23.40
N LYS A 82 10.53 4.28 22.81
CA LYS A 82 11.84 3.62 23.00
C LYS A 82 12.75 4.58 23.77
N ALA A 83 13.64 4.03 24.61
CA ALA A 83 14.46 4.81 25.54
C ALA A 83 15.31 5.93 24.90
N PHE A 84 15.52 5.92 23.58
CA PHE A 84 16.36 6.87 22.84
C PHE A 84 15.70 7.45 21.57
N SER A 85 14.39 7.24 21.36
CA SER A 85 13.68 7.77 20.19
C SER A 85 13.01 9.12 20.51
N PRO A 86 12.77 9.99 19.51
CA PRO A 86 11.91 11.16 19.67
C PRO A 86 10.56 10.77 20.31
N ARG A 87 10.04 11.62 21.19
CA ARG A 87 8.71 11.40 21.76
C ARG A 87 7.66 11.71 20.69
N LEU A 88 6.99 10.69 20.20
CA LEU A 88 5.85 10.83 19.29
C LEU A 88 4.56 11.04 20.08
N GLY A 89 3.63 11.80 19.49
CA GLY A 89 2.29 11.98 20.03
C GLY A 89 1.41 10.74 19.82
N ASP A 90 0.19 10.78 20.36
CA ASP A 90 -0.82 9.77 20.05
C ASP A 90 -1.11 9.80 18.53
N SER A 91 -1.22 8.62 17.93
CA SER A 91 -1.45 8.47 16.50
C SER A 91 -2.45 7.35 16.22
N GLU A 92 -2.70 7.04 14.95
CA GLU A 92 -3.70 6.05 14.56
C GLU A 92 -3.35 5.41 13.23
N ASN A 93 -3.68 4.14 13.04
CA ASN A 93 -3.85 3.63 11.68
C ASN A 93 -5.24 4.03 11.17
N ILE A 94 -5.42 4.08 9.85
CA ILE A 94 -6.72 4.24 9.22
C ILE A 94 -7.05 2.97 8.45
N TRP A 95 -8.23 2.41 8.71
CA TRP A 95 -8.74 1.25 7.98
C TRP A 95 -9.98 1.59 7.16
N THR A 96 -10.10 0.97 5.99
CA THR A 96 -11.37 0.84 5.27
C THR A 96 -11.54 -0.56 4.74
N PHE A 97 -12.80 -0.92 4.46
CA PHE A 97 -13.16 -2.31 4.28
C PHE A 97 -14.14 -2.51 3.14
N ILE A 98 -13.72 -3.34 2.18
CA ILE A 98 -14.60 -3.86 1.14
C ILE A 98 -14.88 -5.33 1.48
N LYS A 99 -16.04 -5.57 2.10
CA LYS A 99 -16.51 -6.90 2.47
C LYS A 99 -16.68 -7.79 1.23
N GLY A 100 -16.07 -8.97 1.28
CA GLY A 100 -16.16 -9.99 0.24
C GLY A 100 -17.52 -10.68 0.18
N THR A 101 -17.92 -11.14 -1.01
CA THR A 101 -19.25 -11.73 -1.24
C THR A 101 -19.34 -13.23 -0.93
N GLU A 102 -18.26 -13.99 -1.13
CA GLU A 102 -18.27 -15.46 -0.99
C GLU A 102 -17.44 -15.93 0.22
N LYS A 103 -16.31 -15.29 0.47
CA LYS A 103 -15.33 -15.63 1.52
C LYS A 103 -15.02 -14.42 2.40
N PRO A 104 -16.01 -13.80 3.06
CA PRO A 104 -15.85 -12.53 3.78
C PRO A 104 -14.87 -12.58 4.96
N LYS A 105 -14.55 -13.78 5.45
CA LYS A 105 -13.60 -14.00 6.55
C LYS A 105 -12.16 -14.16 6.08
N GLU A 106 -11.91 -14.34 4.78
CA GLU A 106 -10.55 -14.34 4.22
C GLU A 106 -10.21 -12.90 3.85
N ILE A 107 -9.15 -12.36 4.45
CA ILE A 107 -8.79 -10.94 4.38
C ILE A 107 -7.51 -10.79 3.54
N ILE A 108 -7.53 -9.84 2.61
CA ILE A 108 -6.33 -9.30 1.97
C ILE A 108 -6.07 -7.95 2.61
N ILE A 109 -4.86 -7.73 3.09
CA ILE A 109 -4.45 -6.42 3.61
C ILE A 109 -3.67 -5.70 2.51
N VAL A 110 -4.12 -4.52 2.14
CA VAL A 110 -3.40 -3.60 1.25
C VAL A 110 -2.89 -2.46 2.11
N SER A 111 -1.58 -2.28 2.20
CA SER A 111 -0.96 -1.31 3.12
C SER A 111 -0.05 -0.31 2.41
N ALA A 112 -0.02 0.89 2.97
CA ALA A 112 0.91 1.99 2.69
C ALA A 112 1.00 2.82 3.97
N HIS A 113 2.12 3.49 4.22
CA HIS A 113 2.19 4.40 5.35
C HIS A 113 1.79 5.81 4.90
N TYR A 114 1.08 6.53 5.78
CA TYR A 114 0.59 7.87 5.46
C TYR A 114 1.27 8.97 6.29
N ASP A 115 2.15 8.60 7.22
CA ASP A 115 3.05 9.52 7.88
C ASP A 115 4.34 9.74 7.07
N HIS A 116 5.07 10.80 7.43
CA HIS A 116 6.43 11.05 6.95
C HIS A 116 7.23 11.74 8.06
N VAL A 117 8.37 12.38 7.75
CA VAL A 117 9.35 12.85 8.74
C VAL A 117 9.13 14.27 9.29
N GLY A 118 8.08 14.97 8.86
CA GLY A 118 7.71 16.28 9.40
C GLY A 118 8.53 17.47 8.88
N MET A 119 8.77 18.42 9.79
CA MET A 119 9.54 19.64 9.50
C MET A 119 10.88 19.60 10.23
N LYS A 120 11.96 19.99 9.54
CA LYS A 120 13.30 20.10 10.14
C LYS A 120 13.93 21.43 9.73
N ASN A 121 14.45 22.18 10.70
CA ASN A 121 15.11 23.48 10.49
C ASN A 121 14.29 24.50 9.65
N GLY A 122 12.96 24.46 9.76
CA GLY A 122 12.07 25.36 9.01
C GLY A 122 11.70 24.87 7.62
N GLU A 123 12.27 23.75 7.15
CA GLU A 123 11.90 23.10 5.89
C GLU A 123 10.85 22.01 6.13
N ILE A 124 9.93 21.87 5.18
CA ILE A 124 8.88 20.85 5.20
C ILE A 124 9.34 19.69 4.33
N TYR A 125 9.21 18.47 4.84
CA TYR A 125 9.51 17.25 4.09
C TYR A 125 8.19 16.72 3.57
N ASN A 126 7.85 17.01 2.33
CA ASN A 126 6.53 16.71 1.79
C ASN A 126 6.29 15.22 1.53
N GLY A 127 7.33 14.41 1.34
CA GLY A 127 7.20 12.96 1.21
C GLY A 127 6.25 12.56 0.08
N ALA A 128 6.43 13.11 -1.11
CA ALA A 128 5.56 12.84 -2.25
C ALA A 128 5.72 11.41 -2.77
N ASP A 129 6.95 10.92 -2.93
CA ASP A 129 7.15 9.51 -3.24
C ASP A 129 7.01 8.65 -1.98
N ASP A 130 7.54 9.16 -0.86
CA ASP A 130 7.71 8.45 0.42
C ASP A 130 6.80 9.00 1.55
N ASP A 131 5.66 8.38 1.85
CA ASP A 131 4.93 7.43 1.01
C ASP A 131 3.59 8.01 0.56
N GLY A 132 3.65 9.26 0.09
CA GLY A 132 2.52 9.88 -0.57
C GLY A 132 2.03 9.05 -1.76
N SER A 133 2.96 8.48 -2.54
CA SER A 133 2.66 7.70 -3.74
C SER A 133 1.91 6.39 -3.44
N GLY A 134 2.30 5.64 -2.40
CA GLY A 134 1.58 4.46 -1.92
C GLY A 134 0.23 4.84 -1.31
N THR A 135 0.19 5.89 -0.47
CA THR A 135 -1.04 6.40 0.15
C THR A 135 -2.11 6.71 -0.89
N VAL A 136 -1.81 7.49 -1.93
CA VAL A 136 -2.82 7.82 -2.96
C VAL A 136 -3.18 6.62 -3.83
N SER A 137 -2.26 5.67 -4.00
CA SER A 137 -2.55 4.43 -4.72
C SER A 137 -3.58 3.56 -3.99
N LEU A 138 -3.56 3.52 -2.66
CA LEU A 138 -4.61 2.83 -1.88
C LEU A 138 -6.00 3.43 -2.11
N LEU A 139 -6.12 4.77 -2.19
CA LEU A 139 -7.39 5.46 -2.45
C LEU A 139 -7.98 5.03 -3.79
N GLU A 140 -7.19 5.10 -4.85
CA GLU A 140 -7.59 4.77 -6.22
C GLU A 140 -7.94 3.29 -6.39
N ILE A 141 -7.13 2.40 -5.82
CA ILE A 141 -7.37 0.96 -5.85
C ILE A 141 -8.68 0.64 -5.13
N ALA A 142 -8.92 1.25 -3.97
CA ALA A 142 -10.16 1.05 -3.22
C ALA A 142 -11.38 1.57 -3.97
N GLU A 143 -11.29 2.74 -4.62
CA GLU A 143 -12.34 3.27 -5.49
C GLU A 143 -12.65 2.30 -6.64
N ALA A 144 -11.63 1.77 -7.31
CA ALA A 144 -11.80 0.80 -8.39
C ALA A 144 -12.53 -0.48 -7.92
N PHE A 145 -12.15 -1.03 -6.76
CA PHE A 145 -12.85 -2.19 -6.17
C PHE A 145 -14.27 -1.87 -5.73
N GLN A 146 -14.51 -0.68 -5.18
CA GLN A 146 -15.84 -0.27 -4.75
C GLN A 146 -16.77 -0.06 -5.95
N LYS A 147 -16.26 0.52 -7.04
CA LYS A 147 -16.98 0.62 -8.30
C LYS A 147 -17.32 -0.77 -8.85
N ALA A 148 -16.36 -1.68 -8.90
CA ALA A 148 -16.61 -3.07 -9.30
C ALA A 148 -17.70 -3.73 -8.45
N LYS A 149 -17.66 -3.54 -7.13
CA LYS A 149 -18.70 -4.04 -6.22
C LYS A 149 -20.08 -3.46 -6.52
N ASN A 150 -20.18 -2.15 -6.73
CA ASN A 150 -21.44 -1.48 -7.06
C ASN A 150 -22.04 -1.98 -8.38
N GLU A 151 -21.19 -2.40 -9.32
CA GLU A 151 -21.60 -2.95 -10.62
C GLU A 151 -21.81 -4.49 -10.59
N GLY A 152 -21.76 -5.13 -9.42
CA GLY A 152 -22.00 -6.57 -9.25
C GLY A 152 -20.78 -7.47 -9.49
N HIS A 153 -19.60 -6.88 -9.63
CA HIS A 153 -18.30 -7.53 -9.86
C HIS A 153 -17.35 -7.39 -8.66
N GLY A 154 -17.91 -7.28 -7.45
CA GLY A 154 -17.15 -7.09 -6.21
C GLY A 154 -16.25 -8.28 -5.85
N PRO A 155 -15.28 -8.08 -4.95
CA PRO A 155 -14.32 -9.11 -4.58
C PRO A 155 -15.01 -10.26 -3.81
N LYS A 156 -14.55 -11.50 -4.05
CA LYS A 156 -15.05 -12.68 -3.31
C LYS A 156 -14.54 -12.72 -1.87
N ARG A 157 -13.28 -12.34 -1.67
CA ARG A 157 -12.65 -12.14 -0.35
C ARG A 157 -12.77 -10.70 0.10
N SER A 158 -12.66 -10.47 1.40
CA SER A 158 -12.66 -9.11 1.92
C SER A 158 -11.29 -8.45 1.73
N ILE A 159 -11.31 -7.15 1.49
CA ILE A 159 -10.10 -6.32 1.36
C ILE A 159 -10.11 -5.30 2.48
N LEU A 160 -9.03 -5.27 3.26
CA LEU A 160 -8.76 -4.24 4.27
C LEU A 160 -7.68 -3.32 3.69
N PHE A 161 -8.04 -2.07 3.39
CA PHE A 161 -7.08 -1.03 3.08
C PHE A 161 -6.62 -0.42 4.39
N LEU A 162 -5.32 -0.48 4.65
CA LEU A 162 -4.71 -0.11 5.92
C LEU A 162 -3.63 0.93 5.69
N HIS A 163 -3.97 2.19 5.93
CA HIS A 163 -3.00 3.28 5.99
C HIS A 163 -2.36 3.27 7.37
N VAL A 164 -1.07 2.98 7.45
CA VAL A 164 -0.37 2.82 8.73
C VAL A 164 0.42 4.07 9.11
N THR A 165 0.58 4.27 10.41
CA THR A 165 1.31 5.39 10.99
C THR A 165 2.65 4.96 11.60
N GLY A 166 3.62 5.85 11.72
CA GLY A 166 4.87 5.61 12.43
C GLY A 166 5.79 4.63 11.73
N GLU A 167 5.70 4.51 10.40
CA GLU A 167 6.62 3.71 9.59
C GLU A 167 8.04 4.23 9.79
N GLU A 168 8.21 5.54 9.60
CA GLU A 168 9.47 6.28 9.60
C GLU A 168 10.25 6.18 10.92
N HIS A 169 9.53 5.82 11.99
CA HIS A 169 10.06 5.71 13.35
C HIS A 169 10.26 4.25 13.79
N GLY A 170 9.99 3.29 12.90
CA GLY A 170 10.27 1.86 13.07
C GLY A 170 9.07 0.96 12.90
N LEU A 171 8.29 1.16 11.83
CA LEU A 171 7.16 0.30 11.41
C LEU A 171 6.07 0.17 12.48
N HIS A 172 5.84 1.24 13.24
CA HIS A 172 5.08 1.16 14.48
C HIS A 172 3.60 0.84 14.26
N GLY A 173 2.96 1.42 13.24
CA GLY A 173 1.54 1.25 12.96
C GLY A 173 1.21 -0.15 12.48
N SER A 174 1.97 -0.67 11.50
CA SER A 174 1.82 -2.06 11.05
C SER A 174 2.16 -3.05 12.14
N ARG A 175 3.18 -2.78 12.97
CA ARG A 175 3.48 -3.60 14.15
C ARG A 175 2.31 -3.61 15.14
N PHE A 176 1.75 -2.44 15.46
CA PHE A 176 0.61 -2.34 16.35
C PHE A 176 -0.59 -3.13 15.84
N TYR A 177 -0.90 -3.03 14.53
CA TYR A 177 -1.96 -3.81 13.91
C TYR A 177 -1.66 -5.32 14.01
N SER A 178 -0.44 -5.76 13.70
CA SER A 178 -0.09 -7.19 13.77
C SER A 178 -0.19 -7.77 15.20
N GLU A 179 0.09 -6.96 16.21
CA GLU A 179 0.01 -7.35 17.62
C GLU A 179 -1.41 -7.22 18.19
N ASN A 180 -2.23 -6.33 17.63
CA ASN A 180 -3.60 -6.02 18.05
C ASN A 180 -4.56 -6.04 16.85
N PRO A 181 -4.68 -7.16 16.14
CA PRO A 181 -5.33 -7.19 14.84
C PRO A 181 -6.85 -7.13 15.01
N LEU A 182 -7.52 -6.35 14.16
CA LEU A 182 -9.00 -6.28 14.16
C LEU A 182 -9.60 -7.64 13.80
N PHE A 183 -9.08 -8.26 12.74
CA PHE A 183 -9.41 -9.63 12.34
C PHE A 183 -8.30 -10.57 12.80
N PRO A 184 -8.59 -11.79 13.29
CA PRO A 184 -7.55 -12.75 13.67
C PRO A 184 -6.51 -12.91 12.55
N LEU A 185 -5.21 -12.72 12.82
CA LEU A 185 -4.18 -12.69 11.77
C LEU A 185 -4.21 -13.92 10.84
N LYS A 186 -4.57 -15.10 11.35
CA LYS A 186 -4.73 -16.34 10.56
C LYS A 186 -5.76 -16.26 9.43
N ASN A 187 -6.64 -15.26 9.46
CA ASN A 187 -7.63 -14.97 8.44
C ASN A 187 -7.04 -14.12 7.29
N THR A 188 -5.90 -13.48 7.52
CA THR A 188 -5.18 -12.73 6.50
C THR A 188 -4.48 -13.71 5.55
N ILE A 189 -4.87 -13.69 4.28
CA ILE A 189 -4.34 -14.62 3.28
C ILE A 189 -3.12 -14.08 2.55
N ALA A 190 -2.97 -12.75 2.51
CA ALA A 190 -1.83 -12.07 1.91
C ALA A 190 -1.80 -10.59 2.36
N ASN A 191 -0.62 -9.99 2.29
CA ASN A 191 -0.42 -8.55 2.34
C ASN A 191 0.21 -8.03 1.04
N VAL A 192 -0.32 -6.94 0.50
CA VAL A 192 0.26 -6.18 -0.62
C VAL A 192 0.62 -4.81 -0.07
N ASN A 193 1.91 -4.56 0.10
CA ASN A 193 2.43 -3.31 0.60
C ASN A 193 2.95 -2.45 -0.55
N ILE A 194 2.51 -1.21 -0.59
CA ILE A 194 2.89 -0.23 -1.60
C ILE A 194 3.62 0.87 -0.84
N ASP A 195 4.89 1.06 -1.14
CA ASP A 195 5.69 2.09 -0.51
C ASP A 195 6.73 2.57 -1.55
N MET A 196 6.66 3.86 -1.88
CA MET A 196 7.42 4.52 -2.94
C MET A 196 7.28 3.86 -4.32
N ILE A 197 6.29 4.30 -5.10
CA ILE A 197 6.05 3.81 -6.47
C ILE A 197 5.88 4.91 -7.52
N GLY A 198 6.21 6.16 -7.21
CA GLY A 198 6.07 7.33 -8.08
C GLY A 198 7.35 7.85 -8.75
N ARG A 199 8.54 7.36 -8.39
CA ARG A 199 9.84 7.82 -8.94
C ARG A 199 10.64 6.69 -9.62
N ARG A 200 11.83 7.03 -10.13
CA ARG A 200 12.85 6.06 -10.55
C ARG A 200 14.13 6.22 -9.75
N ASP A 201 14.84 5.13 -9.57
CA ASP A 201 16.12 5.06 -8.87
C ASP A 201 17.31 5.27 -9.82
N ASP A 202 18.50 5.34 -9.23
CA ASP A 202 19.75 5.50 -9.95
C ASP A 202 20.13 4.30 -10.85
N LEU A 203 19.53 3.12 -10.62
CA LEU A 203 19.80 1.91 -11.42
C LEU A 203 18.93 1.83 -12.67
N HIS A 204 17.89 2.66 -12.75
CA HIS A 204 16.92 2.69 -13.84
C HIS A 204 16.80 4.07 -14.48
N LYS A 205 17.92 4.80 -14.60
CA LYS A 205 17.98 6.16 -15.20
C LYS A 205 17.36 6.25 -16.59
N ASP A 206 17.50 5.18 -17.38
CA ASP A 206 17.07 5.15 -18.78
C ASP A 206 15.58 4.76 -18.96
N SER A 207 14.88 4.32 -17.90
CA SER A 207 13.46 3.95 -18.00
C SER A 207 12.76 3.91 -16.64
N ASN A 208 11.57 4.50 -16.55
CA ASN A 208 10.67 4.36 -15.39
C ASN A 208 9.78 3.10 -15.46
N ASN A 209 9.87 2.29 -16.54
CA ASN A 209 9.03 1.11 -16.78
C ASN A 209 9.51 -0.15 -16.03
N TYR A 210 9.70 -0.02 -14.74
CA TYR A 210 10.10 -1.10 -13.85
C TYR A 210 9.44 -0.97 -12.48
N LEU A 211 9.55 -2.03 -11.68
CA LEU A 211 9.19 -2.01 -10.27
C LEU A 211 9.99 -3.10 -9.55
N TYR A 212 10.53 -2.80 -8.38
CA TYR A 212 11.09 -3.84 -7.52
C TYR A 212 9.97 -4.63 -6.86
N ILE A 213 10.09 -5.95 -6.92
CA ILE A 213 9.19 -6.89 -6.25
C ILE A 213 9.97 -7.58 -5.14
N ILE A 214 9.59 -7.32 -3.89
CA ILE A 214 10.29 -7.81 -2.71
C ILE A 214 9.35 -8.71 -1.90
N GLY A 215 9.81 -9.87 -1.47
CA GLY A 215 9.11 -10.82 -0.61
C GLY A 215 8.12 -11.77 -1.29
N SER A 216 7.74 -11.53 -2.55
CA SER A 216 6.65 -12.27 -3.21
C SER A 216 6.84 -13.78 -3.29
N ASP A 217 8.08 -14.26 -3.24
CA ASP A 217 8.43 -15.68 -3.27
C ASP A 217 9.05 -16.20 -1.96
N TYR A 218 9.07 -15.41 -0.88
CA TYR A 218 9.73 -15.82 0.36
C TYR A 218 8.92 -16.87 1.12
N LEU A 219 7.59 -16.73 1.13
CA LEU A 219 6.67 -17.62 1.86
C LEU A 219 5.77 -18.45 0.95
N SER A 220 5.55 -18.00 -0.30
CA SER A 220 4.54 -18.53 -1.19
C SER A 220 5.02 -18.58 -2.64
N SER A 221 5.12 -19.77 -3.23
CA SER A 221 5.32 -19.91 -4.68
C SER A 221 4.12 -19.40 -5.51
N ASP A 222 2.91 -19.48 -4.93
CA ASP A 222 1.68 -18.95 -5.51
C ASP A 222 1.74 -17.42 -5.64
N LEU A 223 2.14 -16.70 -4.60
CA LEU A 223 2.18 -15.23 -4.63
C LEU A 223 3.15 -14.71 -5.70
N TYR A 224 4.33 -15.32 -5.84
CA TYR A 224 5.24 -15.05 -6.95
C TYR A 224 4.56 -15.18 -8.31
N THR A 225 3.89 -16.31 -8.53
CA THR A 225 3.18 -16.61 -9.79
C THR A 225 2.03 -15.62 -10.03
N ILE A 226 1.33 -15.19 -8.98
CA ILE A 226 0.27 -14.17 -9.06
C ILE A 226 0.85 -12.85 -9.56
N VAL A 227 1.98 -12.41 -9.01
CA VAL A 227 2.64 -11.15 -9.37
C VAL A 227 3.11 -11.18 -10.84
N GLU A 228 3.78 -12.24 -11.24
CA GLU A 228 4.25 -12.43 -12.63
C GLU A 228 3.10 -12.44 -13.64
N ASN A 229 2.01 -13.14 -13.33
CA ASN A 229 0.83 -13.21 -14.19
C ASN A 229 0.09 -11.87 -14.24
N ALA A 230 -0.10 -11.19 -13.11
CA ALA A 230 -0.71 -9.87 -13.07
C ALA A 230 0.08 -8.86 -13.92
N ASN A 231 1.40 -8.91 -13.87
CA ASN A 231 2.24 -8.07 -14.70
C ASN A 231 2.15 -8.41 -16.18
N SER A 232 2.38 -9.67 -16.56
CA SER A 232 2.39 -10.09 -17.96
C SER A 232 1.03 -9.95 -18.65
N ASP A 233 -0.07 -10.12 -17.91
CA ASP A 233 -1.42 -10.03 -18.46
C ASP A 233 -1.93 -8.59 -18.65
N PHE A 234 -1.48 -7.64 -17.82
CA PHE A 234 -2.14 -6.33 -17.73
C PHE A 234 -1.23 -5.11 -17.85
N VAL A 235 0.04 -5.19 -17.43
CA VAL A 235 0.84 -3.97 -17.17
C VAL A 235 2.16 -3.96 -17.94
N ASN A 236 2.87 -5.09 -17.97
CA ASN A 236 4.12 -5.27 -18.72
C ASN A 236 5.24 -4.32 -18.26
N LEU A 237 5.48 -4.26 -16.95
CA LEU A 237 6.65 -3.66 -16.31
C LEU A 237 7.82 -4.65 -16.33
N LYS A 238 9.06 -4.13 -16.30
CA LYS A 238 10.22 -4.93 -15.89
C LYS A 238 10.13 -5.16 -14.38
N LEU A 239 9.76 -6.36 -13.96
CA LEU A 239 9.81 -6.74 -12.54
C LEU A 239 11.26 -7.02 -12.16
N ASP A 240 11.80 -6.22 -11.25
CA ASP A 240 13.18 -6.32 -10.81
C ASP A 240 13.24 -6.95 -9.41
N TYR A 241 14.06 -8.00 -9.27
CA TYR A 241 14.16 -8.77 -8.04
C TYR A 241 15.49 -8.52 -7.29
N LYS A 242 16.26 -7.49 -7.67
CA LYS A 242 17.55 -7.15 -7.03
C LYS A 242 17.44 -7.10 -5.51
N TYR A 243 16.48 -6.35 -4.98
CA TYR A 243 16.29 -6.17 -3.54
C TYR A 243 15.51 -7.31 -2.86
N ASN A 244 15.12 -8.34 -3.63
CA ASN A 244 14.58 -9.60 -3.13
C ASN A 244 15.68 -10.62 -2.79
N ASP A 245 16.96 -10.32 -3.08
CA ASP A 245 18.06 -11.17 -2.64
C ASP A 245 18.25 -11.05 -1.12
N LYS A 246 18.20 -12.18 -0.41
CA LYS A 246 18.44 -12.27 1.04
C LYS A 246 19.84 -11.79 1.45
N ASN A 247 20.78 -11.75 0.51
CA ASN A 247 22.14 -11.30 0.72
C ASN A 247 22.37 -9.83 0.32
N ASP A 248 21.35 -9.12 -0.19
CA ASP A 248 21.50 -7.70 -0.51
C ASP A 248 21.82 -6.89 0.77
N PRO A 249 22.88 -6.07 0.77
CA PRO A 249 23.34 -5.37 1.98
C PRO A 249 22.37 -4.32 2.49
N ASN A 250 21.46 -3.79 1.65
CA ASN A 250 20.46 -2.81 2.08
C ASN A 250 19.33 -3.45 2.89
N ARG A 251 19.10 -4.76 2.68
CA ARG A 251 18.09 -5.56 3.34
C ARG A 251 16.67 -4.95 3.31
N PHE A 252 16.24 -4.41 2.16
CA PHE A 252 14.94 -3.75 2.00
C PHE A 252 13.73 -4.61 2.39
N TYR A 253 13.83 -5.95 2.30
CA TYR A 253 12.81 -6.87 2.83
C TYR A 253 12.41 -6.61 4.29
N TYR A 254 13.29 -6.02 5.11
CA TYR A 254 13.02 -5.76 6.53
C TYR A 254 12.67 -4.28 6.82
N ARG A 255 12.52 -3.46 5.77
CA ARG A 255 12.53 -1.99 5.88
C ARG A 255 11.18 -1.32 5.61
N SER A 256 10.09 -2.09 5.48
CA SER A 256 8.76 -1.53 5.26
C SER A 256 7.69 -2.42 5.91
N ASP A 257 6.46 -1.93 5.99
CA ASP A 257 5.38 -2.44 6.84
C ASP A 257 4.96 -3.89 6.57
N HIS A 258 5.14 -4.37 5.33
CA HIS A 258 4.89 -5.77 4.95
C HIS A 258 5.56 -6.78 5.88
N TYR A 259 6.74 -6.42 6.42
CA TYR A 259 7.53 -7.30 7.27
C TYR A 259 6.80 -7.66 8.57
N ASN A 260 5.99 -6.75 9.11
CA ASN A 260 5.19 -7.02 10.30
C ASN A 260 4.08 -8.06 10.05
N PHE A 261 3.71 -8.34 8.80
CA PHE A 261 2.83 -9.44 8.44
C PHE A 261 3.63 -10.71 8.09
N ALA A 262 4.72 -10.56 7.34
CA ALA A 262 5.54 -11.68 6.89
C ALA A 262 6.14 -12.48 8.07
N LYS A 263 6.55 -11.80 9.15
CA LYS A 263 7.04 -12.46 10.39
C LYS A 263 5.99 -13.34 11.08
N HIS A 264 4.72 -13.20 10.73
CA HIS A 264 3.60 -14.05 11.18
C HIS A 264 3.17 -15.08 10.12
N ASN A 265 4.05 -15.40 9.17
CA ASN A 265 3.83 -16.38 8.10
C ASN A 265 2.68 -16.02 7.14
N ILE A 266 2.38 -14.73 7.00
CA ILE A 266 1.43 -14.22 6.00
C ILE A 266 2.24 -13.93 4.72
N PRO A 267 1.91 -14.52 3.56
CA PRO A 267 2.52 -14.15 2.29
C PRO A 267 2.42 -12.64 2.04
N SER A 268 3.55 -11.98 1.81
CA SER A 268 3.60 -10.54 1.60
C SER A 268 4.39 -10.20 0.35
N VAL A 269 3.95 -9.18 -0.39
CA VAL A 269 4.71 -8.55 -1.47
C VAL A 269 4.85 -7.06 -1.19
N PHE A 270 6.07 -6.56 -1.30
CA PHE A 270 6.42 -5.14 -1.23
C PHE A 270 6.75 -4.64 -2.63
N LEU A 271 5.96 -3.66 -3.07
CA LEU A 271 6.08 -2.95 -4.33
C LEU A 271 6.86 -1.65 -4.10
N PHE A 272 8.03 -1.51 -4.73
CA PHE A 272 8.99 -0.45 -4.44
C PHE A 272 9.68 0.05 -5.72
N ASN A 273 9.91 1.36 -5.87
CA ASN A 273 10.71 1.88 -6.97
C ASN A 273 12.21 1.99 -6.69
N GLY A 274 12.67 1.80 -5.45
CA GLY A 274 14.06 2.11 -5.10
C GLY A 274 14.20 3.53 -4.57
N THR A 275 15.31 3.84 -3.92
CA THR A 275 15.57 5.19 -3.42
C THR A 275 16.02 6.12 -4.55
N HIS A 276 15.63 7.39 -4.47
CA HIS A 276 16.05 8.45 -5.39
C HIS A 276 16.75 9.60 -4.65
N GLU A 277 17.26 10.57 -5.41
CA GLU A 277 18.06 11.68 -4.87
C GLU A 277 17.33 12.58 -3.86
N ASP A 278 15.99 12.56 -3.85
CA ASP A 278 15.13 13.34 -2.95
C ASP A 278 14.61 12.54 -1.75
N TYR A 279 14.92 11.24 -1.64
CA TYR A 279 14.47 10.38 -0.53
C TYR A 279 14.86 10.97 0.84
N HIS A 280 13.88 11.11 1.74
CA HIS A 280 13.98 11.80 3.03
C HIS A 280 14.54 13.24 2.93
N LYS A 281 14.20 14.00 1.89
CA LYS A 281 14.59 15.40 1.74
C LYS A 281 13.36 16.32 1.61
N PRO A 282 13.52 17.63 1.90
CA PRO A 282 12.46 18.62 1.66
C PRO A 282 11.98 18.69 0.21
N THR A 283 12.77 18.14 -0.71
CA THR A 283 12.56 18.23 -2.15
C THR A 283 11.87 16.99 -2.73
N ASP A 284 11.38 16.07 -1.90
CA ASP A 284 10.49 14.99 -2.32
C ASP A 284 9.07 15.55 -2.51
N ASP A 285 8.91 16.25 -3.62
CA ASP A 285 7.73 17.06 -3.95
C ASP A 285 6.89 16.43 -5.08
N PRO A 286 5.57 16.69 -5.11
CA PRO A 286 4.66 16.07 -6.08
C PRO A 286 4.95 16.43 -7.53
N ASP A 287 5.64 17.54 -7.81
CA ASP A 287 6.02 17.94 -9.17
C ASP A 287 7.10 17.03 -9.79
N LYS A 288 7.83 16.27 -8.97
CA LYS A 288 8.88 15.33 -9.40
C LYS A 288 8.36 13.93 -9.69
N ILE A 289 7.11 13.65 -9.37
CA ILE A 289 6.51 12.33 -9.55
C ILE A 289 6.30 12.03 -11.03
N GLU A 290 6.68 10.82 -11.43
CA GLU A 290 6.43 10.28 -12.76
C GLU A 290 5.05 9.62 -12.77
N TYR A 291 4.01 10.43 -12.97
CA TYR A 291 2.61 9.98 -12.81
C TYR A 291 2.20 8.84 -13.76
N ASP A 292 2.80 8.75 -14.94
CA ASP A 292 2.64 7.62 -15.85
C ASP A 292 3.13 6.31 -15.22
N ALA A 293 4.29 6.36 -14.57
CA ALA A 293 4.85 5.22 -13.84
C ALA A 293 4.02 4.91 -12.58
N LEU A 294 3.64 5.92 -11.81
CA LEU A 294 2.79 5.76 -10.62
C LEU A 294 1.48 5.05 -10.96
N ALA A 295 0.75 5.54 -11.97
CA ALA A 295 -0.50 4.93 -12.41
C ALA A 295 -0.28 3.50 -12.90
N LYS A 296 0.78 3.25 -13.66
CA LYS A 296 1.11 1.92 -14.17
C LYS A 296 1.43 0.93 -13.04
N ARG A 297 2.14 1.36 -12.00
CA ARG A 297 2.50 0.53 -10.84
C ARG A 297 1.32 0.31 -9.89
N ALA A 298 0.47 1.32 -9.67
CA ALA A 298 -0.80 1.18 -8.95
C ALA A 298 -1.74 0.19 -9.64
N LYS A 299 -1.78 0.20 -10.98
CA LYS A 299 -2.51 -0.79 -11.80
C LYS A 299 -1.99 -2.21 -11.62
N LEU A 300 -0.68 -2.40 -11.47
CA LEU A 300 -0.11 -3.71 -11.14
C LEU A 300 -0.57 -4.18 -9.75
N ALA A 301 -0.52 -3.29 -8.76
CA ALA A 301 -1.02 -3.60 -7.42
C ALA A 301 -2.50 -4.01 -7.45
N PHE A 302 -3.35 -3.26 -8.17
CA PHE A 302 -4.75 -3.62 -8.39
C PHE A 302 -4.91 -5.01 -9.01
N ALA A 303 -4.16 -5.34 -10.06
CA ALA A 303 -4.24 -6.64 -10.73
C ALA A 303 -3.83 -7.80 -9.80
N ILE A 304 -2.79 -7.61 -8.97
CA ILE A 304 -2.38 -8.58 -7.94
C ILE A 304 -3.51 -8.80 -6.93
N ILE A 305 -4.06 -7.71 -6.40
CA ILE A 305 -5.15 -7.75 -5.41
C ILE A 305 -6.40 -8.39 -6.02
N TRP A 306 -6.74 -8.10 -7.28
CA TRP A 306 -7.89 -8.68 -7.95
C TRP A 306 -7.76 -10.19 -8.07
N ASN A 307 -6.57 -10.67 -8.43
CA ASN A 307 -6.29 -12.11 -8.47
C ASN A 307 -6.48 -12.73 -7.09
N LEU A 308 -5.84 -12.19 -6.06
CA LEU A 308 -5.96 -12.67 -4.67
C LEU A 308 -7.42 -12.66 -4.20
N ALA A 309 -8.17 -11.61 -4.52
CA ALA A 309 -9.55 -11.42 -4.09
C ALA A 309 -10.53 -12.41 -4.73
N ASN A 310 -10.25 -12.85 -5.96
CA ASN A 310 -11.21 -13.60 -6.78
C ASN A 310 -10.79 -15.02 -7.16
N ARG A 311 -9.54 -15.43 -6.93
CA ARG A 311 -9.09 -16.82 -7.15
C ARG A 311 -9.79 -17.81 -6.21
N ASN A 312 -9.87 -19.09 -6.58
CA ASN A 312 -10.53 -20.09 -5.74
C ASN A 312 -9.76 -20.34 -4.44
N GLU A 313 -8.49 -20.72 -4.54
CA GLU A 313 -7.66 -21.06 -3.38
C GLU A 313 -6.86 -19.86 -2.88
N LYS A 314 -6.67 -19.77 -1.56
CA LYS A 314 -5.71 -18.82 -0.96
C LYS A 314 -4.28 -19.19 -1.39
N PRO A 315 -3.34 -18.23 -1.48
CA PRO A 315 -1.94 -18.55 -1.76
C PRO A 315 -1.40 -19.57 -0.76
N VAL A 316 -0.69 -20.58 -1.26
CA VAL A 316 -0.03 -21.55 -0.38
C VAL A 316 1.10 -20.91 0.43
N VAL A 317 1.35 -21.42 1.63
CA VAL A 317 2.54 -21.08 2.42
C VAL A 317 3.44 -22.31 2.44
N ASP A 318 4.40 -22.36 1.52
CA ASP A 318 5.14 -23.59 1.15
C ASP A 318 6.67 -23.46 1.28
N LYS A 319 7.16 -22.35 1.84
CA LYS A 319 8.60 -22.03 1.97
C LYS A 319 9.04 -21.64 3.39
N LEU A 320 8.36 -22.18 4.41
CA LEU A 320 8.68 -21.94 5.83
C LEU A 320 10.02 -22.49 6.28
#